data_AF-A0A815JPP9-F1
#
_entry.id   AF-A0A815JPP9-F1
#
_cell.length_a   1.000
_cell.length_b   1.000
_cell.length_c   1.000
_cell.angle_alpha   90.00
_cell.angle_beta   90.00
_cell.angle_gamma   90.00
#
_symmetry.space_group_name_H-M   'P 1'
#
loop_
_entity.id
_entity.type
_entity.pdbx_description
1 polymer ?
#
loop_
_entity_poly.entity_id
_entity_poly.type
_entity_poly.pdbx_seq_one_letter_code
_entity_poly.pdbx_strand_id
1 'polypeptide(L)'
;FNEKECDTLTHSSLGVQCEILSIKVKNRESIIILVKNMINLRALHIQCEDDEYSKYLSLIENVNESHQTNKTNKDELIQWLKDNLSSTYLISRDPKSINCIRLWIR
;
A
#
# COMPACT_ATOMS: atom_id res chain seq x y z
N PHE A 1 4.29 -11.22 -4.50
CA PHE A 1 4.87 -10.70 -5.74
C PHE A 1 6.09 -9.86 -5.43
N ASN A 2 7.26 -10.24 -5.95
CA ASN A 2 8.44 -9.39 -5.97
C ASN A 2 8.41 -8.42 -7.17
N GLU A 3 9.46 -7.62 -7.31
CA GLU A 3 9.60 -6.60 -8.37
C GLU A 3 9.44 -7.19 -9.79
N LYS A 4 10.19 -8.25 -10.11
CA LYS A 4 10.18 -8.92 -11.42
C LYS A 4 8.81 -9.53 -11.74
N GLU A 5 8.15 -10.10 -10.74
CA GLU A 5 6.81 -10.68 -10.91
C GLU A 5 5.76 -9.59 -11.17
N CYS A 6 5.86 -8.44 -10.50
CA CYS A 6 4.98 -7.30 -10.75
C CYS A 6 5.21 -6.71 -12.14
N ASP A 7 6.47 -6.54 -12.56
CA ASP A 7 6.82 -6.09 -13.90
C ASP A 7 6.30 -7.05 -14.99
N THR A 8 6.46 -8.36 -14.78
CA THR A 8 5.88 -9.37 -15.69
C THR A 8 4.35 -9.26 -15.76
N LEU A 9 3.70 -9.05 -14.61
CA LEU A 9 2.25 -8.90 -14.53
C LEU A 9 1.78 -7.67 -15.32
N THR A 10 2.47 -6.52 -15.24
CA THR A 10 2.05 -5.29 -15.91
C THR A 10 2.07 -5.39 -17.43
N HIS A 11 2.87 -6.30 -18.00
CA HIS A 11 2.94 -6.57 -19.43
C HIS A 11 2.02 -7.71 -19.90
N SER A 12 1.35 -8.40 -18.99
CA SER A 12 0.42 -9.49 -19.32
C SER A 12 -0.91 -8.98 -19.84
N SER A 13 -1.66 -9.82 -20.57
CA SER A 13 -3.03 -9.48 -21.01
C SER A 13 -3.95 -9.12 -19.85
N LEU A 14 -3.82 -9.83 -18.72
CA LEU A 14 -4.52 -9.51 -17.49
C LEU A 14 -4.13 -8.12 -16.99
N GLY A 15 -2.84 -7.84 -16.89
CA GLY A 15 -2.37 -6.57 -16.33
C GLY A 15 -2.76 -5.36 -17.18
N VAL A 16 -2.74 -5.49 -18.50
CA VAL A 16 -3.17 -4.43 -19.42
C VAL A 16 -4.66 -4.12 -19.27
N GLN A 17 -5.50 -5.10 -18.96
CA GLN A 17 -6.96 -4.93 -18.87
C GLN A 17 -7.48 -4.77 -17.43
N CYS A 18 -6.62 -4.90 -16.43
CA CYS A 18 -7.02 -4.94 -15.04
C CYS A 18 -7.40 -3.54 -14.52
N GLU A 19 -8.67 -3.36 -14.14
CA GLU A 19 -9.11 -2.13 -13.47
C GLU A 19 -9.00 -2.21 -11.93
N ILE A 20 -9.11 -3.41 -11.36
CA ILE A 20 -9.08 -3.62 -9.91
C ILE A 20 -8.14 -4.79 -9.61
N LEU A 21 -7.08 -4.51 -8.86
CA LEU A 21 -6.10 -5.51 -8.45
C LEU A 21 -6.08 -5.65 -6.94
N SER A 22 -6.14 -6.89 -6.45
CA SER A 22 -5.84 -7.23 -5.05
C SER A 22 -4.62 -8.14 -5.04
N ILE A 23 -3.54 -7.72 -4.38
CA ILE A 23 -2.24 -8.36 -4.51
C ILE A 23 -1.42 -8.28 -3.22
N LYS A 24 -0.65 -9.33 -2.95
CA LYS A 24 0.38 -9.33 -1.91
C LYS A 24 1.74 -9.11 -2.55
N VAL A 25 2.45 -8.07 -2.13
CA VAL A 25 3.79 -7.73 -2.64
C VAL A 25 4.85 -7.85 -1.54
N LYS A 26 6.09 -8.14 -1.94
CA LYS A 26 7.20 -8.29 -0.99
C LYS A 26 7.72 -6.95 -0.50
N ASN A 27 7.93 -6.02 -1.45
CA ASN A 27 8.55 -4.73 -1.19
C ASN A 27 7.66 -3.60 -1.72
N ARG A 28 7.68 -2.46 -1.05
CA ARG A 28 6.93 -1.25 -1.43
C ARG A 28 7.22 -0.73 -2.84
N GLU A 29 8.42 -0.93 -3.38
CA GLU A 29 8.78 -0.52 -4.75
C GLU A 29 7.93 -1.25 -5.80
N SER A 30 7.51 -2.49 -5.50
CA SER A 30 6.61 -3.25 -6.37
C SER A 30 5.26 -2.55 -6.57
N ILE A 31 4.80 -1.78 -5.58
CA ILE A 31 3.58 -0.98 -5.67
C ILE A 31 3.73 0.10 -6.76
N ILE A 32 4.89 0.75 -6.81
CA ILE A 32 5.17 1.81 -7.78
C ILE A 32 5.17 1.26 -9.21
N ILE A 33 5.75 0.08 -9.42
CA ILE A 33 5.74 -0.59 -10.73
C ILE A 33 4.31 -0.85 -11.19
N LEU A 34 3.48 -1.44 -10.34
CA LEU A 34 2.09 -1.74 -10.67
C LEU A 34 1.32 -0.47 -11.05
N VAL A 35 1.41 0.57 -10.20
CA VAL A 35 0.66 1.82 -10.40
C VAL A 35 1.12 2.58 -11.64
N LYS A 36 2.42 2.56 -11.97
CA LYS A 36 2.94 3.26 -13.16
C LYS A 36 2.66 2.54 -14.47
N ASN A 37 2.66 1.21 -14.46
CA ASN A 37 2.64 0.43 -15.70
C ASN A 37 1.24 -0.15 -16.03
N MET A 38 0.35 -0.30 -15.05
CA MET A 38 -1.02 -0.79 -15.29
C MET A 38 -1.96 0.38 -15.62
N ILE A 39 -1.94 0.84 -16.87
CA ILE A 39 -2.62 2.07 -17.33
C ILE A 39 -4.14 2.12 -17.09
N ASN A 40 -4.80 0.96 -16.98
CA ASN A 40 -6.25 0.87 -16.76
C ASN A 40 -6.62 0.66 -15.29
N LEU A 41 -5.63 0.59 -14.39
CA LEU A 41 -5.83 0.35 -12.98
C LEU A 41 -6.54 1.54 -12.33
N ARG A 42 -7.65 1.28 -11.64
CA ARG A 42 -8.48 2.26 -10.92
C ARG A 42 -8.45 2.05 -9.42
N ALA A 43 -8.30 0.80 -8.99
CA ALA A 43 -8.23 0.45 -7.58
C ALA A 43 -7.18 -0.63 -7.34
N LEU A 44 -6.38 -0.43 -6.30
CA LEU A 44 -5.32 -1.35 -5.91
C LEU A 44 -5.40 -1.62 -4.40
N HIS A 45 -5.62 -2.88 -4.04
CA HIS A 45 -5.62 -3.37 -2.67
C HIS A 45 -4.33 -4.17 -2.43
N ILE A 46 -3.53 -3.74 -1.46
CA ILE A 46 -2.16 -4.22 -1.30
C ILE A 46 -1.94 -4.70 0.11
N GLN A 47 -1.42 -5.92 0.23
CA GLN A 47 -0.72 -6.35 1.43
C GLN A 47 0.78 -6.33 1.13
N CYS A 48 1.54 -5.52 1.86
CA CYS A 48 2.97 -5.33 1.63
C CYS A 48 3.75 -6.03 2.75
N GLU A 49 4.71 -6.89 2.44
CA GLU A 49 5.42 -7.68 3.46
C GLU A 49 6.43 -6.86 4.27
N ASP A 50 7.04 -5.83 3.67
CA ASP A 50 7.93 -4.86 4.33
C ASP A 50 7.17 -3.72 5.05
N ASP A 51 5.85 -3.85 5.20
CA ASP A 51 5.03 -2.95 5.99
C ASP A 51 4.99 -3.37 7.45
N GLU A 52 5.68 -2.62 8.29
CA GLU A 52 5.78 -2.90 9.72
C GLU A 52 4.64 -2.31 10.55
N TYR A 53 3.59 -1.76 9.91
CA TYR A 53 2.47 -1.12 10.59
C TYR A 53 1.78 -2.00 11.64
N SER A 54 1.64 -3.30 11.36
CA SER A 54 1.05 -4.26 12.31
C SER A 54 1.89 -4.46 13.58
N LYS A 55 3.21 -4.56 13.43
CA LYS A 55 4.16 -4.64 14.55
C LYS A 55 4.11 -3.36 15.37
N TYR A 56 3.96 -2.23 14.70
CA TYR A 56 3.84 -0.95 15.36
C TYR A 56 2.57 -0.85 16.22
N LEU A 57 1.43 -1.29 15.69
CA LEU A 57 0.16 -1.29 16.43
C LEU A 57 0.22 -2.19 17.67
N SER A 58 0.78 -3.39 17.55
CA SER A 58 0.90 -4.29 18.71
C SER A 58 1.82 -3.72 19.80
N LEU A 59 2.85 -2.94 19.43
CA LEU A 59 3.67 -2.22 20.42
C LEU A 59 2.87 -1.14 21.16
N ILE A 60 1.95 -0.44 20.49
CA ILE A 60 1.12 0.59 21.13
C ILE A 60 0.08 -0.05 22.05
N GLU A 61 -0.58 -1.12 21.63
CA GLU A 61 -1.60 -1.81 22.44
C GLU A 61 -1.03 -2.31 23.78
N ASN A 62 0.27 -2.60 23.83
CA ASN A 62 0.96 -3.03 25.04
C ASN A 62 1.43 -1.87 25.95
N VAL A 63 1.40 -0.62 25.47
CA VAL A 63 1.78 0.57 26.25
C VAL A 63 0.51 1.26 26.73
N ASN A 64 0.00 0.82 27.88
CA ASN A 64 -1.16 1.39 28.57
C ASN A 64 -1.08 2.93 28.67
N GLU A 65 -1.99 3.61 27.96
CA GLU A 65 -2.71 4.89 28.21
C GLU A 65 -2.06 6.10 28.90
N SER A 66 -0.80 6.10 29.31
CA SER A 66 -0.37 7.12 30.26
C SER A 66 0.00 8.47 29.66
N HIS A 67 0.40 8.61 28.39
CA HIS A 67 0.79 9.93 27.84
C HIS A 67 0.16 10.19 26.46
N GLN A 68 -0.95 10.92 26.48
CA GLN A 68 -1.59 11.57 25.34
C GLN A 68 -0.73 12.75 24.85
N THR A 69 0.44 12.47 24.30
CA THR A 69 1.28 13.48 23.64
C THR A 69 1.34 13.19 22.15
N ASN A 70 0.47 13.84 21.39
CA ASN A 70 0.63 14.30 20.00
C ASN A 70 1.60 13.54 19.09
N LYS A 71 1.61 12.21 19.12
CA LYS A 71 2.36 11.42 18.16
C LYS A 71 1.46 11.26 16.96
N THR A 72 1.54 12.22 16.04
CA THR A 72 1.20 11.99 14.63
C THR A 72 2.09 10.86 14.14
N ASN A 73 1.73 9.63 14.50
CA ASN A 73 2.32 8.40 14.02
C ASN A 73 1.87 8.28 12.58
N LYS A 74 2.64 8.94 11.72
CA LYS A 74 2.46 8.84 10.29
C LYS A 74 2.75 7.39 9.94
N ASP A 75 1.71 6.71 9.51
CA ASP A 75 1.79 5.44 8.80
C ASP A 75 2.88 5.55 7.73
N GLU A 76 4.01 4.91 7.98
CA GLU A 76 5.26 5.13 7.25
C GLU A 76 5.10 4.76 5.78
N LEU A 77 4.47 3.62 5.49
CA LEU A 77 4.23 3.19 4.12
C LEU A 77 3.23 4.11 3.41
N ILE A 78 2.14 4.55 4.09
CA ILE A 78 1.23 5.54 3.48
C ILE A 78 1.96 6.85 3.19
N GLN A 79 2.81 7.32 4.10
CA GLN A 79 3.57 8.54 3.90
C GLN A 79 4.56 8.39 2.74
N TRP A 80 5.31 7.29 2.70
CA TRP A 80 6.22 6.97 1.60
C TRP A 80 5.49 6.93 0.25
N LEU A 81 4.31 6.32 0.20
CA LEU A 81 3.49 6.30 -1.03
C LEU A 81 3.03 7.70 -1.43
N LYS A 82 2.64 8.55 -0.48
CA LYS A 82 2.28 9.96 -0.75
C LYS A 82 3.46 10.78 -1.25
N ASP A 83 4.67 10.47 -0.81
CA ASP A 83 5.88 11.17 -1.24
C ASP A 83 6.35 10.71 -2.64
N ASN A 84 5.97 9.49 -3.06
CA ASN A 84 6.39 8.89 -4.33
C ASN A 84 5.31 8.86 -5.43
N LEU A 85 4.06 9.12 -5.08
CA LEU A 85 2.92 9.16 -6.01
C LEU A 85 2.34 10.58 -6.12
N SER A 86 1.66 10.88 -7.23
CA SER A 86 1.00 12.18 -7.40
C SER A 86 -0.15 12.37 -6.39
N SER A 87 -0.58 13.60 -6.20
CA SER A 87 -1.72 13.91 -5.32
C SER A 87 -3.08 13.42 -5.84
N THR A 88 -3.13 12.86 -7.06
CA THR A 88 -4.34 12.29 -7.67
C THR A 88 -4.75 10.96 -7.04
N TYR A 89 -3.82 10.28 -6.33
CA TYR A 89 -4.09 9.02 -5.66
C TYR A 89 -4.74 9.23 -4.29
N LEU A 90 -5.82 8.52 -4.01
CA LEU A 90 -6.37 8.44 -2.65
C LEU A 90 -5.80 7.20 -1.96
N ILE A 91 -5.00 7.41 -0.93
CA ILE A 91 -4.23 6.35 -0.24
C ILE A 91 -4.71 6.24 1.20
N SER A 92 -5.14 5.05 1.61
CA SER A 92 -5.70 4.80 2.95
C SER A 92 -5.53 3.35 3.38
N ARG A 93 -5.56 3.09 4.69
CA ARG A 93 -5.67 1.73 5.24
C ARG A 93 -7.08 1.19 5.05
N ASP A 94 -7.21 -0.11 4.81
CA ASP A 94 -8.50 -0.78 4.83
C ASP A 94 -9.00 -0.90 6.29
N PRO A 95 -10.17 -0.33 6.64
CA PRO A 95 -10.70 -0.42 8.01
C PRO A 95 -11.04 -1.85 8.44
N LYS A 96 -11.25 -2.78 7.48
CA LYS A 96 -11.52 -4.19 7.77
C LYS A 96 -10.25 -5.03 7.85
N SER A 97 -9.12 -4.51 7.37
CA SER A 97 -7.84 -5.21 7.32
C SER A 97 -6.70 -4.20 7.40
N ILE A 98 -6.26 -3.88 8.61
CA ILE A 98 -5.18 -2.91 8.88
C ILE A 98 -3.87 -3.18 8.12
N ASN A 99 -3.60 -4.44 7.74
CA ASN A 99 -2.43 -4.83 6.95
C ASN A 99 -2.60 -4.59 5.45
N CYS A 100 -3.75 -4.06 5.04
CA CYS A 100 -4.08 -3.78 3.66
C CYS A 100 -4.14 -2.27 3.44
N ILE A 101 -3.51 -1.81 2.36
CA ILE A 101 -3.60 -0.44 1.87
C ILE A 101 -4.47 -0.44 0.62
N ARG A 102 -5.37 0.54 0.54
CA ARG A 102 -6.19 0.84 -0.63
C ARG A 102 -5.65 2.09 -1.31
N LEU A 103 -5.36 1.98 -2.60
CA LEU A 103 -5.05 3.09 -3.49
C LEU A 103 -6.19 3.21 -4.50
N TRP A 104 -6.79 4.40 -4.59
CA TRP A 104 -7.72 4.74 -5.66
C TRP A 104 -7.03 5.67 -6.65
N ILE A 105 -7.08 5.30 -7.92
CA ILE A 105 -6.44 5.99 -9.04
C ILE A 105 -7.54 6.74 -9.79
N ARG A 106 -7.35 8.06 -9.96
CA ARG A 106 -8.31 8.97 -10.61
C ARG A 106 -7.92 9.26 -12.05
#